data_AF-A0A392Q119-F1
#
_entry.id   AF-A0A392Q119-F1
#
_cell.length_a   1.000
_cell.length_b   1.000
_cell.length_c   1.000
_cell.angle_alpha   90.00
_cell.angle_beta   90.00
_cell.angle_gamma   90.00
#
_symmetry.space_group_name_H-M   'P 1'
#
loop_
_entity.id
_entity.type
_entity.pdbx_description
1 polymer ?
#
loop_
_entity_poly.entity_id
_entity_poly.type
_entity_poly.pdbx_seq_one_letter_code
_entity_poly.pdbx_strand_id
1 'polypeptide(L)'
;MPKLRHLSMSGNLLTNVGLDAILDGCPLLESLELRRCFHLDLSGNLGERYRDQIKDLILPTDIDENCDDEDNDDFYWDSLFQYE
;
A
#
# COMPACT_ATOMS: atom_id res chain seq x y z
N MET A 1 -11.91 -4.63 -15.32
CA MET A 1 -13.20 -3.95 -15.01
C MET A 1 -13.01 -2.46 -15.30
N PRO A 2 -13.47 -1.93 -16.44
CA PRO A 2 -12.91 -0.70 -16.99
C PRO A 2 -13.34 0.60 -16.29
N LYS A 3 -14.09 0.54 -15.18
CA LYS A 3 -14.57 1.72 -14.44
C LYS A 3 -14.13 1.72 -12.98
N LEU A 4 -13.33 0.73 -12.54
CA LEU A 4 -12.89 0.65 -11.16
C LEU A 4 -11.81 1.73 -10.94
N ARG A 5 -12.11 2.67 -10.05
CA ARG A 5 -11.24 3.81 -9.71
C ARG A 5 -10.64 3.70 -8.33
N HIS A 6 -11.32 3.02 -7.41
CA HIS A 6 -10.90 2.86 -6.03
C HIS A 6 -11.01 1.38 -5.68
N LEU A 7 -9.94 0.82 -5.13
CA LEU A 7 -9.90 -0.55 -4.64
C LEU A 7 -9.27 -0.54 -3.25
N SER A 8 -9.96 -1.09 -2.27
CA SER A 8 -9.44 -1.26 -0.91
C SER A 8 -9.54 -2.73 -0.52
N MET A 9 -8.43 -3.28 -0.04
CA MET A 9 -8.33 -4.68 0.37
C MET A 9 -7.52 -4.77 1.66
N SER A 10 -7.97 -5.63 2.57
CA SER A 10 -7.29 -5.86 3.85
C SER A 10 -7.03 -7.35 4.09
N GLY A 11 -5.84 -7.69 4.61
CA GLY A 11 -5.49 -9.05 5.02
C GLY A 11 -5.45 -10.06 3.88
N ASN A 12 -5.14 -9.60 2.66
CA ASN A 12 -5.07 -10.46 1.48
C ASN A 12 -3.64 -10.97 1.25
N LEU A 13 -3.51 -12.18 0.70
CA LEU A 13 -2.24 -12.76 0.26
C LEU A 13 -1.83 -12.23 -1.13
N LEU A 14 -2.04 -10.93 -1.36
CA LEU A 14 -1.72 -10.31 -2.64
C LEU A 14 -0.20 -10.31 -2.86
N THR A 15 0.23 -10.73 -4.04
CA THR A 15 1.64 -10.71 -4.47
C THR A 15 1.83 -9.68 -5.57
N ASN A 16 3.08 -9.33 -5.88
CA ASN A 16 3.41 -8.38 -6.95
C ASN A 16 2.77 -8.76 -8.30
N VAL A 17 2.75 -10.06 -8.62
CA VAL A 17 2.11 -10.58 -9.84
C VAL A 17 0.60 -10.31 -9.82
N GLY A 18 -0.04 -10.49 -8.66
CA GLY A 18 -1.46 -10.19 -8.48
C GLY A 18 -1.75 -8.70 -8.60
N LEU A 19 -0.88 -7.86 -8.04
CA LEU A 19 -0.98 -6.40 -8.13
C LEU A 19 -0.83 -5.92 -9.57
N ASP A 20 0.14 -6.45 -10.32
CA ASP A 20 0.30 -6.18 -11.75
C ASP A 20 -0.96 -6.55 -12.55
N ALA A 21 -1.52 -7.74 -12.29
CA ALA A 21 -2.75 -8.18 -12.97
C ALA A 21 -3.95 -7.27 -12.66
N ILE A 22 -4.03 -6.69 -11.46
CA ILE A 22 -5.06 -5.72 -11.10
C ILE A 22 -4.88 -4.43 -11.91
N LEU A 23 -3.66 -3.93 -12.01
CA LEU A 23 -3.35 -2.69 -12.74
C LEU A 23 -3.59 -2.86 -14.24
N ASP A 24 -3.16 -3.98 -14.81
CA ASP A 24 -3.41 -4.31 -16.22
C ASP A 24 -4.91 -4.48 -16.50
N GLY A 25 -5.67 -5.02 -15.54
CA GLY A 25 -7.12 -5.21 -15.64
C GLY A 25 -7.96 -3.95 -15.35
N CYS A 26 -7.37 -2.94 -14.71
CA CYS A 26 -8.02 -1.73 -14.24
C CYS A 26 -7.17 -0.47 -14.53
N PRO A 27 -7.06 -0.06 -15.81
CA PRO A 27 -6.21 1.07 -16.22
C PRO A 27 -6.69 2.45 -15.74
N LEU A 28 -7.88 2.53 -15.13
CA LEU A 28 -8.44 3.77 -14.58
C LEU A 28 -8.40 3.79 -13.04
N LEU A 29 -7.62 2.91 -12.43
CA LEU A 29 -7.49 2.86 -10.98
C LEU A 29 -6.75 4.11 -10.49
N GLU A 30 -7.45 4.94 -9.72
CA GLU A 30 -6.93 6.20 -9.17
C GLU A 30 -6.42 5.98 -7.73
N SER A 31 -7.07 5.08 -6.98
CA SER A 31 -6.77 4.80 -5.58
C SER A 31 -6.71 3.30 -5.32
N LEU A 32 -5.68 2.89 -4.58
CA LEU A 32 -5.47 1.52 -4.14
C LEU A 32 -5.02 1.50 -2.68
N GLU A 33 -5.81 0.85 -1.84
CA GLU A 33 -5.47 0.63 -0.43
C GLU A 33 -5.22 -0.85 -0.17
N LEU A 34 -4.05 -1.15 0.39
CA LEU A 34 -3.61 -2.50 0.68
C LEU A 34 -3.26 -2.59 2.16
N ARG A 35 -4.23 -2.81 3.05
CA ARG A 35 -3.96 -2.94 4.49
C ARG A 35 -3.58 -4.38 4.83
N ARG A 36 -2.58 -4.61 5.69
CA ARG A 36 -2.19 -5.99 6.14
C ARG A 36 -1.89 -6.98 4.98
N CYS A 37 -1.44 -6.48 3.82
CA CYS A 37 -1.02 -7.29 2.66
C CYS A 37 0.51 -7.46 2.65
N PHE A 38 1.04 -8.27 3.58
CA PHE A 38 2.49 -8.38 3.84
C PHE A 38 3.30 -9.14 2.78
N HIS A 39 2.63 -9.71 1.77
CA HIS A 39 3.26 -10.52 0.72
C HIS A 39 3.70 -9.69 -0.49
N LEU A 40 3.54 -8.36 -0.42
CA LEU A 40 3.94 -7.43 -1.45
C LEU A 40 5.36 -6.95 -1.21
N ASP A 41 6.20 -7.10 -2.21
CA ASP A 41 7.52 -6.49 -2.26
C ASP A 41 7.44 -5.24 -3.14
N LEU A 42 7.37 -4.09 -2.49
CA LEU A 42 7.30 -2.79 -3.14
C LEU A 42 8.66 -2.11 -3.19
N SER A 43 9.74 -2.85 -2.96
CA SER A 43 11.10 -2.33 -3.05
C SER A 43 11.52 -2.12 -4.52
N GLY A 44 12.39 -1.14 -4.73
CA GLY A 44 12.96 -0.83 -6.03
C GLY A 44 11.94 -0.35 -7.07
N ASN A 45 12.22 -0.68 -8.34
CA ASN A 45 11.51 -0.11 -9.49
C ASN A 45 10.03 -0.48 -9.58
N LEU A 46 9.59 -1.58 -8.95
CA LEU A 46 8.19 -1.99 -8.95
C LEU A 46 7.33 -1.04 -8.10
N GLY A 47 7.81 -0.68 -6.91
CA GLY A 47 7.14 0.29 -6.05
C GLY A 47 7.00 1.66 -6.71
N GLU A 48 8.04 2.13 -7.40
CA GLU A 48 7.99 3.39 -8.15
C GLU A 48 6.96 3.34 -9.29
N ARG A 49 6.94 2.26 -10.08
CA ARG A 49 5.92 2.06 -11.13
C ARG A 49 4.50 2.14 -10.57
N TYR A 50 4.25 1.54 -9.40
CA TYR A 50 2.91 1.54 -8.78
C TYR A 50 2.50 2.94 -8.31
N ARG A 51 3.44 3.72 -7.75
CA ARG A 51 3.19 5.11 -7.36
C ARG A 51 3.01 6.05 -8.54
N ASP A 52 3.66 5.76 -9.67
CA ASP A 52 3.50 6.56 -10.89
C ASP A 52 2.13 6.32 -11.55
N GLN A 53 1.60 5.09 -11.46
CA GLN A 53 0.31 4.73 -12.06
C GLN A 53 -0.88 5.06 -11.16
N ILE A 54 -0.73 4.98 -9.84
CA ILE A 54 -1.81 5.14 -8.86
C ILE A 54 -1.57 6.43 -8.07
N LYS A 55 -2.55 7.34 -8.09
CA LYS A 55 -2.44 8.61 -7.38
C LYS A 55 -2.43 8.42 -5.87
N ASP A 56 -3.37 7.62 -5.38
CA ASP A 56 -3.59 7.40 -3.95
C ASP A 56 -3.28 5.94 -3.60
N LEU A 57 -2.01 5.64 -3.37
CA LEU A 57 -1.54 4.29 -3.01
C LEU A 57 -1.26 4.21 -1.51
N ILE A 58 -2.15 3.50 -0.77
CA ILE A 58 -1.95 3.17 0.64
C ILE A 58 -1.33 1.78 0.75
N LEU A 59 -0.15 1.72 1.34
CA LEU A 59 0.63 0.51 1.44
C LEU A 59 0.23 -0.35 2.65
N PRO A 60 0.66 -1.62 2.66
CA PRO A 60 0.54 -2.49 3.81
C PRO A 60 1.39 -1.94 4.94
N THR A 61 0.78 -1.09 5.76
CA THR A 61 1.35 -0.64 7.01
C THR A 61 0.61 -1.33 8.15
N ASP A 62 1.36 -1.63 9.21
CA ASP A 62 0.84 -2.22 10.45
C ASP A 62 0.11 -1.21 11.33
N ILE A 63 -0.26 -0.04 10.79
CA ILE A 63 -0.81 1.04 11.60
C ILE A 63 -2.23 0.65 11.97
N ASP A 64 -2.34 0.03 13.15
CA ASP A 64 -3.56 -0.04 13.92
C ASP A 64 -3.99 1.42 14.14
N GLU A 65 -5.08 1.83 13.51
CA GLU A 65 -5.73 3.12 13.77
C GLU A 65 -6.40 3.08 15.15
N ASN A 66 -5.62 2.79 16.18
CA ASN A 66 -6.02 2.98 17.56
C ASN A 66 -5.03 3.95 18.21
N CYS A 67 -4.98 5.16 17.67
CA CYS A 67 -4.46 6.33 18.36
C CYS A 67 -5.64 7.13 18.95
N ASP A 68 -6.41 6.46 19.81
CA ASP A 68 -7.24 7.10 20.83
C ASP A 68 -6.51 6.97 22.18
N ASP A 69 -5.27 7.43 22.25
CA ASP A 69 -4.62 7.73 23.52
C ASP A 69 -3.86 9.04 23.32
N GLU A 70 -4.44 10.11 23.88
CA GLU A 70 -3.74 11.36 24.13
C GLU A 70 -2.42 11.03 24.87
N ASP A 71 -1.32 11.63 24.42
CA ASP A 71 0.05 11.54 24.98
C ASP A 71 0.96 10.41 24.47
N ASN A 72 1.51 10.56 23.25
CA ASN A 72 2.95 10.31 23.04
C ASN A 72 3.51 11.01 21.79
N ASP A 73 4.07 12.20 21.98
CA ASP A 73 5.08 12.77 21.07
C ASP A 73 6.35 11.92 21.15
N ASP A 74 6.44 10.81 20.41
CA ASP A 74 7.75 10.28 19.99
C ASP A 74 7.66 9.26 18.83
N PHE A 75 8.05 9.73 17.65
CA PHE A 75 8.93 8.99 16.73
C PHE A 75 8.57 7.54 16.32
N TYR A 76 7.43 7.31 15.68
CA TYR A 76 7.23 6.12 14.84
C TYR A 76 7.58 6.37 13.35
N TRP A 77 8.60 7.18 13.10
CA TRP A 77 9.30 7.23 11.81
C TRP A 77 10.70 6.57 11.89
N ASP A 78 11.12 6.11 13.08
CA ASP A 78 12.49 5.62 13.31
C ASP A 78 12.75 4.20 12.78
N SER A 79 11.72 3.39 12.56
CA SER A 79 11.89 2.05 11.96
C SER A 79 12.06 2.05 10.44
N LEU A 80 11.92 3.21 9.78
CA LEU A 80 12.12 3.34 8.32
C LEU A 80 13.55 3.73 7.93
N PHE A 81 14.46 3.92 8.90
CA PHE A 81 15.87 4.24 8.64
C PHE A 81 16.88 3.34 9.36
N GLN A 82 16.48 2.17 9.89
CA GLN A 82 17.45 1.19 10.39
C GLN A 82 17.51 -0.04 9.48
N TYR A 83 17.97 0.20 8.25
CA TYR A 83 18.76 -0.77 7.51
C TYR A 83 20.15 -0.15 7.27
N GLU A 84 21.04 -0.34 8.23
CA GLU A 84 22.50 -0.41 8.03
C GLU A 84 23.04 -1.61 8.84
#